data_AF-A0AA39FAC3-F1
#
_entry.id   AF-A0AA39FAC3-F1
#
_cell.length_a   1.000
_cell.length_b   1.000
_cell.length_c   1.000
_cell.angle_alpha   90.00
_cell.angle_beta   90.00
_cell.angle_gamma   90.00
#
_symmetry.space_group_name_H-M   'P 1'
#
loop_
_entity.id
_entity.type
_entity.pdbx_description
1 polymer ?
#
loop_
_entity_poly.entity_id
_entity_poly.type
_entity_poly.pdbx_seq_one_letter_code
_entity_poly.pdbx_strand_id
1 'polypeptide(L)'
;MSAYPKGTKEQPTRSGRPRKRHFHGNQNTENDEDVQPSASAKKLSSATKLVLCRECKQTVKFEEAGNRGLGFKIVLLCRCGRRDINSGPFINNGFEVNRRIVLVMRLLARLFNEGYSFVLQIMNNSDVIVGRQSKSFADKMDEQRVTRENRRSSLATKEARQARQQQLTEKNEFYEATEGLLYGAGIAD
;
A
#
# COMPACT_ATOMS: atom_id res chain seq x y z
N MET A 1 7.92 -22.71 58.76
CA MET A 1 8.03 -22.19 57.38
C MET A 1 6.64 -21.73 56.95
N SER A 2 6.40 -20.42 56.85
CA SER A 2 5.06 -19.88 56.57
C SER A 2 4.70 -20.07 55.09
N ALA A 3 3.52 -20.62 54.83
CA ALA A 3 3.00 -20.78 53.48
C ALA A 3 2.66 -19.40 52.88
N TYR A 4 3.15 -19.14 51.66
CA TYR A 4 2.80 -17.93 50.91
C TYR A 4 1.32 -17.94 50.49
N PRO A 5 0.60 -16.82 50.59
CA PRO A 5 -0.79 -16.74 50.15
C PRO A 5 -0.88 -16.85 48.63
N LYS A 6 -1.72 -17.78 48.14
CA LYS A 6 -2.01 -17.94 46.71
C LYS A 6 -2.97 -16.84 46.27
N GLY A 7 -2.56 -16.05 45.28
CA GLY A 7 -3.36 -14.97 44.71
C GLY A 7 -4.71 -15.46 44.16
N THR A 8 -5.77 -14.75 44.52
CA THR A 8 -7.11 -14.89 43.96
C THR A 8 -7.11 -14.48 42.49
N LYS A 9 -7.84 -15.22 41.65
CA LYS A 9 -8.01 -14.92 40.21
C LYS A 9 -8.77 -13.60 40.03
N GLU A 10 -8.04 -12.49 40.03
CA GLU A 10 -8.58 -11.23 39.54
C GLU A 10 -8.73 -11.29 38.01
N GLN A 11 -9.81 -10.68 37.54
CA GLN A 11 -10.28 -10.70 36.15
C GLN A 11 -9.21 -10.19 35.16
N PRO A 12 -9.21 -10.67 33.91
CA PRO A 12 -8.23 -10.24 32.93
C PRO A 12 -8.44 -8.76 32.57
N THR A 13 -7.53 -7.89 32.99
CA THR A 13 -7.41 -6.51 32.51
C THR A 13 -6.83 -6.52 31.09
N ARG A 14 -7.55 -7.08 30.12
CA ARG A 14 -7.23 -6.92 28.70
C ARG A 14 -8.23 -5.92 28.13
N SER A 15 -7.79 -4.68 27.96
CA SER A 15 -8.54 -3.69 27.17
C SER A 15 -8.94 -4.35 25.85
N GLY A 16 -10.24 -4.50 25.62
CA GLY A 16 -10.78 -5.21 24.47
C GLY A 16 -10.15 -4.70 23.18
N ARG A 17 -9.64 -5.62 22.35
CA ARG A 17 -9.13 -5.28 21.03
C ARG A 17 -10.26 -4.59 20.27
N PRO A 18 -10.08 -3.35 19.76
CA PRO A 18 -11.16 -2.66 19.06
C PRO A 18 -11.63 -3.53 17.89
N ARG A 19 -12.95 -3.71 17.79
CA ARG A 19 -13.58 -4.42 16.67
C ARG A 19 -13.05 -3.81 15.36
N LYS A 20 -12.50 -4.66 14.49
CA LYS A 20 -12.04 -4.28 13.16
C LYS A 20 -13.21 -3.58 12.47
N ARG A 21 -13.07 -2.30 12.12
CA ARG A 21 -14.14 -1.57 11.42
C ARG A 21 -14.39 -2.30 10.10
N HIS A 22 -15.66 -2.60 9.83
CA HIS A 22 -16.03 -3.20 8.56
C HIS A 22 -15.82 -2.14 7.48
N PHE A 23 -15.02 -2.46 6.48
CA PHE A 23 -14.86 -1.59 5.32
C PHE A 23 -16.16 -1.70 4.50
N HIS A 24 -16.85 -0.57 4.29
CA HIS A 24 -18.13 -0.49 3.58
C HIS A 24 -17.96 -0.14 2.09
N GLY A 25 -16.74 -0.28 1.55
CA GLY A 25 -16.45 0.20 0.22
C GLY A 25 -16.29 1.71 0.15
N ASN A 26 -15.82 2.21 -0.98
CA ASN A 26 -15.81 3.63 -1.32
C ASN A 26 -16.41 3.80 -2.72
N GLN A 27 -16.51 5.02 -3.22
CA GLN A 27 -17.04 5.30 -4.55
C GLN A 27 -16.30 4.61 -5.73
N ASN A 28 -15.17 3.94 -5.46
CA ASN A 28 -14.42 3.15 -6.43
C ASN A 28 -14.57 1.64 -6.21
N THR A 29 -15.31 1.20 -5.19
CA THR A 29 -15.71 -0.19 -5.05
C THR A 29 -17.03 -0.37 -5.78
N GLU A 30 -16.96 -0.48 -7.11
CA GLU A 30 -18.07 -1.00 -7.89
C GLU A 30 -18.32 -2.45 -7.43
N ASN A 31 -19.60 -2.83 -7.31
CA ASN A 31 -19.98 -4.22 -7.11
C ASN A 31 -19.67 -4.97 -8.42
N ASP A 32 -18.46 -5.51 -8.53
CA ASP A 32 -18.01 -6.33 -9.66
C ASP A 32 -18.79 -7.67 -9.71
N GLU A 33 -20.06 -7.65 -10.10
CA GLU A 33 -20.76 -8.87 -10.58
C GLU A 33 -20.39 -9.21 -12.04
N ASP A 34 -19.73 -8.30 -12.75
CA ASP A 34 -19.10 -8.56 -14.04
C ASP A 34 -17.63 -8.94 -13.83
N VAL A 35 -17.35 -10.24 -13.70
CA VAL A 35 -15.98 -10.76 -13.71
C VAL A 35 -15.37 -10.48 -15.08
N GLN A 36 -14.77 -9.30 -15.26
CA GLN A 36 -14.07 -8.97 -16.49
C GLN A 36 -12.90 -9.96 -16.67
N PRO A 37 -12.77 -10.60 -17.85
CA PRO A 37 -11.68 -11.53 -18.09
C PRO A 37 -10.34 -10.80 -18.02
N SER A 38 -9.35 -11.45 -17.41
CA SER A 38 -8.00 -10.91 -17.27
C SER A 38 -7.42 -10.52 -18.64
N ALA A 39 -6.48 -9.57 -18.67
CA ALA A 39 -5.79 -9.19 -19.91
C ALA A 39 -5.13 -10.41 -20.58
N SER A 40 -4.69 -11.38 -19.80
CA SER A 40 -4.11 -12.64 -20.27
C SER A 40 -5.18 -13.56 -20.86
N ALA A 41 -6.36 -13.66 -20.26
CA ALA A 41 -7.48 -14.44 -20.77
C ALA A 41 -7.94 -13.94 -22.14
N LYS A 42 -8.02 -12.61 -22.34
CA LYS A 42 -8.34 -11.97 -23.63
C LYS A 42 -7.28 -12.27 -24.72
N LYS A 43 -6.01 -12.41 -24.34
CA LYS A 43 -4.93 -12.79 -25.28
C LYS A 43 -5.04 -14.27 -25.63
N LEU A 44 -5.29 -15.13 -24.65
CA LEU A 44 -5.43 -16.57 -24.83
C LEU A 44 -6.65 -16.94 -25.69
N SER A 45 -7.77 -16.23 -25.55
CA SER A 45 -8.94 -16.42 -26.42
C SER A 45 -8.63 -16.13 -27.89
N SER A 46 -7.79 -15.13 -28.16
CA SER A 46 -7.34 -14.82 -29.52
C SER A 46 -6.43 -15.92 -30.09
N ALA A 47 -5.55 -16.48 -29.26
CA ALA A 47 -4.62 -17.56 -29.65
C ALA A 47 -5.31 -18.90 -29.95
N THR A 48 -6.54 -19.10 -29.46
CA THR A 48 -7.36 -20.31 -29.70
C THR A 48 -7.50 -20.66 -31.18
N LYS A 49 -7.56 -19.64 -32.06
CA LYS A 49 -7.70 -19.83 -33.52
C LYS A 49 -6.41 -20.31 -34.21
N LEU A 50 -5.27 -20.22 -33.53
CA LEU A 50 -3.95 -20.52 -34.10
C LEU A 50 -3.42 -21.90 -33.67
N VAL A 51 -3.97 -22.51 -32.63
CA VAL A 51 -3.44 -23.73 -32.01
C VAL A 51 -4.41 -24.90 -32.20
N LEU A 52 -3.91 -25.99 -32.80
CA LEU A 52 -4.65 -27.23 -33.03
C LEU A 52 -4.10 -28.37 -32.15
N CYS A 53 -4.98 -29.28 -31.73
CA CYS A 53 -4.57 -30.48 -31.03
C CYS A 53 -3.85 -31.46 -31.98
N ARG A 54 -2.72 -32.02 -31.54
CA ARG A 54 -1.94 -32.96 -32.35
C ARG A 54 -2.70 -34.26 -32.68
N GLU A 55 -3.52 -34.73 -31.74
CA GLU A 55 -4.25 -36.01 -31.81
C GLU A 55 -5.55 -35.89 -32.62
N CYS A 56 -6.51 -35.08 -32.16
CA CYS A 56 -7.82 -34.96 -32.82
C CYS A 56 -7.91 -33.89 -33.91
N LYS A 57 -6.84 -33.11 -34.15
CA LYS A 57 -6.76 -32.01 -35.13
C LYS A 57 -7.80 -30.88 -34.95
N GLN A 58 -8.54 -30.88 -33.85
CA GLN A 58 -9.50 -29.81 -33.53
C GLN A 58 -8.82 -28.66 -32.79
N THR A 59 -9.48 -27.50 -32.77
CA THR A 59 -9.05 -26.33 -31.99
C THR A 59 -9.10 -26.61 -30.50
N VAL A 60 -8.13 -26.07 -29.76
CA VAL A 60 -8.06 -26.17 -28.30
C VAL A 60 -8.57 -24.89 -27.65
N LYS A 61 -9.35 -25.01 -26.58
CA LYS A 61 -9.79 -23.85 -25.79
C LYS A 61 -8.77 -23.55 -24.70
N PHE A 62 -8.54 -22.26 -24.45
CA PHE A 62 -7.66 -21.81 -23.38
C PHE A 62 -8.49 -21.19 -22.25
N GLU A 63 -8.16 -21.56 -21.02
CA GLU A 63 -8.73 -20.99 -19.81
C GLU A 63 -7.62 -20.66 -18.80
N GLU A 64 -7.95 -19.85 -17.80
CA GLU A 64 -7.06 -19.57 -16.66
C GLU A 64 -7.65 -20.21 -15.40
N ALA A 65 -6.80 -20.84 -14.59
CA ALA A 65 -7.22 -21.43 -13.34
C ALA A 65 -6.15 -21.28 -12.24
N GLY A 66 -6.57 -21.44 -10.98
CA GLY A 66 -5.65 -21.48 -9.85
C GLY A 66 -4.95 -20.15 -9.60
N ASN A 67 -5.67 -19.04 -9.76
CA ASN A 67 -5.19 -17.69 -9.50
C ASN A 67 -4.69 -17.58 -8.06
N ARG A 68 -3.37 -17.49 -7.89
CA ARG A 68 -2.70 -17.31 -6.61
C ARG A 68 -1.84 -16.06 -6.73
N GLY A 69 -2.36 -14.91 -6.33
CA GLY A 69 -1.70 -13.62 -6.56
C GLY A 69 -1.55 -13.34 -8.05
N LEU A 70 -0.31 -13.12 -8.49
CA LEU A 70 0.03 -12.81 -9.89
C LEU A 70 0.34 -14.05 -10.72
N GLY A 71 0.38 -15.23 -10.10
CA GLY A 71 0.58 -16.47 -10.81
C GLY A 71 -0.73 -17.23 -11.01
N PHE A 72 -0.84 -17.86 -12.18
CA PHE A 72 -2.00 -18.64 -12.60
C PHE A 72 -1.53 -19.87 -13.38
N LYS A 73 -2.47 -20.76 -13.70
CA LYS A 73 -2.27 -21.89 -14.60
C LYS A 73 -3.02 -21.63 -15.89
N ILE A 74 -2.37 -21.85 -17.02
CA ILE A 74 -2.98 -21.88 -18.34
C ILE A 74 -3.54 -23.29 -18.53
N VAL A 75 -4.85 -23.37 -18.73
CA VAL A 75 -5.56 -24.63 -18.92
C VAL A 75 -5.91 -24.78 -20.40
N LEU A 76 -5.47 -25.88 -21.00
CA LEU A 76 -5.81 -26.31 -22.34
C LEU A 76 -6.94 -27.34 -22.26
N LEU A 77 -8.09 -27.00 -22.82
CA LEU A 77 -9.23 -27.91 -22.95
C LEU A 77 -9.35 -28.40 -24.38
N CYS A 78 -9.27 -29.71 -24.54
CA CYS A 78 -9.53 -30.41 -25.78
C CYS A 78 -10.50 -31.57 -25.51
N ARG A 79 -11.17 -32.08 -26.56
CA ARG A 79 -11.90 -33.37 -26.46
C ARG A 79 -11.00 -34.53 -26.01
N CYS A 80 -9.71 -34.50 -26.34
CA CYS A 80 -8.74 -35.51 -25.89
C CYS A 80 -8.40 -35.43 -24.40
N GLY A 81 -8.75 -34.33 -23.72
CA GLY A 81 -8.47 -34.14 -22.30
C GLY A 81 -8.04 -32.72 -21.96
N ARG A 82 -7.78 -32.54 -20.67
CA ARG A 82 -7.35 -31.28 -20.05
C ARG A 82 -5.85 -31.33 -19.76
N ARG A 83 -5.12 -30.27 -20.11
CA ARG A 83 -3.72 -30.09 -19.73
C ARG A 83 -3.52 -28.75 -19.06
N ASP A 84 -2.80 -28.75 -17.94
CA ASP A 84 -2.51 -27.55 -17.17
C ASP A 84 -1.02 -27.19 -17.32
N ILE A 85 -0.74 -25.93 -17.64
CA ILE A 85 0.61 -25.37 -17.75
C ILE A 85 0.75 -24.25 -16.72
N ASN A 86 1.78 -24.33 -15.89
CA ASN A 86 2.07 -23.26 -14.94
C ASN A 86 2.59 -22.03 -15.70
N SER A 87 2.04 -20.84 -15.44
CA SER A 87 2.52 -19.59 -16.07
C SER A 87 3.97 -19.25 -15.71
N GLY A 88 4.53 -19.86 -14.67
CA GLY A 88 5.93 -19.76 -14.30
C GLY A 88 6.34 -20.81 -13.26
N PRO A 89 7.62 -20.84 -12.85
CA PRO A 89 8.11 -21.79 -11.86
C PRO A 89 7.30 -21.72 -10.55
N PHE A 90 6.85 -22.88 -10.10
CA PHE A 90 6.13 -23.02 -8.84
C PHE A 90 7.11 -23.47 -7.76
N ILE A 91 7.40 -22.58 -6.80
CA ILE A 91 8.43 -22.79 -5.77
C ILE A 91 7.74 -22.91 -4.41
N ASN A 92 7.86 -24.08 -3.79
CA ASN A 92 7.19 -24.45 -2.53
C ASN A 92 5.67 -24.29 -2.64
N ASN A 93 5.13 -23.16 -2.17
CA ASN A 93 3.68 -22.91 -2.03
C ASN A 93 3.14 -21.83 -2.98
N GLY A 94 3.99 -21.22 -3.81
CA GLY A 94 3.57 -20.11 -4.67
C GLY A 94 4.42 -19.95 -5.92
N PHE A 95 3.91 -19.18 -6.86
CA PHE A 95 4.65 -18.81 -8.06
C PHE A 95 5.82 -17.89 -7.72
N GLU A 96 6.91 -18.05 -8.45
CA GLU A 96 8.13 -17.26 -8.28
C GLU A 96 7.88 -15.74 -8.32
N VAL A 97 7.01 -15.28 -9.24
CA VAL A 97 6.63 -13.86 -9.39
C VAL A 97 6.08 -13.29 -8.08
N ASN A 98 5.26 -14.05 -7.37
CA ASN A 98 4.73 -13.61 -6.08
C ASN A 98 5.83 -13.49 -5.02
N ARG A 99 6.78 -14.44 -4.97
CA ARG A 99 7.89 -14.35 -4.01
C ARG A 99 8.74 -13.11 -4.27
N ARG A 100 9.04 -12.83 -5.54
CA ARG A 100 9.81 -11.64 -5.94
C ARG A 100 9.10 -10.35 -5.54
N ILE A 101 7.81 -10.24 -5.85
CA ILE A 101 7.03 -9.02 -5.51
C ILE A 101 6.84 -8.85 -4.01
N VAL A 102 6.60 -9.94 -3.26
CA VAL A 102 6.53 -9.87 -1.79
C VAL A 102 7.87 -9.44 -1.19
N LEU A 103 9.00 -9.91 -1.73
CA LEU A 103 10.32 -9.46 -1.30
C LEU A 103 10.49 -7.96 -1.56
N VAL A 104 10.20 -7.49 -2.78
CA VAL A 104 10.30 -6.07 -3.14
C VAL A 104 9.43 -5.21 -2.22
N MET A 105 8.17 -5.58 -1.98
CA MET A 105 7.28 -4.81 -1.10
C MET A 105 7.82 -4.73 0.34
N ARG A 106 8.44 -5.80 0.85
CA ARG A 106 9.08 -5.78 2.18
C ARG A 106 10.29 -4.85 2.23
N LEU A 107 11.11 -4.86 1.17
CA LEU A 107 12.26 -3.95 1.06
C LEU A 107 11.82 -2.49 0.95
N LEU A 108 10.79 -2.20 0.17
CA LEU A 108 10.22 -0.86 0.05
C LEU A 108 9.67 -0.38 1.39
N ALA A 109 8.92 -1.21 2.11
CA ALA A 109 8.39 -0.84 3.43
C ALA A 109 9.51 -0.49 4.42
N ARG A 110 10.61 -1.26 4.42
CA ARG A 110 11.82 -0.95 5.20
C ARG A 110 12.43 0.37 4.77
N LEU A 111 12.63 0.58 3.47
CA LEU A 111 13.21 1.81 2.92
C LEU A 111 12.40 3.05 3.29
N PHE A 112 11.06 2.98 3.27
CA PHE A 112 10.21 4.11 3.65
C PHE A 112 10.28 4.42 5.16
N ASN A 113 10.37 3.39 6.00
CA ASN A 113 10.37 3.57 7.46
C ASN A 113 11.77 3.93 7.99
N GLU A 114 12.77 3.13 7.63
CA GLU A 114 14.14 3.20 8.15
C GLU A 114 15.03 4.13 7.28
N GLY A 115 14.70 4.35 6.01
CA GLY A 115 15.47 5.21 5.12
C GLY A 115 16.71 4.57 4.51
N TYR A 116 17.69 5.40 4.17
CA TYR A 116 18.97 4.96 3.62
C TYR A 116 19.82 4.19 4.65
N SER A 117 19.55 4.33 5.95
CA SER A 117 20.16 3.47 6.98
C SER A 117 19.97 1.96 6.69
N PHE A 118 18.80 1.56 6.19
CA PHE A 118 18.51 0.19 5.77
C PHE A 118 19.32 -0.23 4.53
N VAL A 119 19.54 0.69 3.59
CA VAL A 119 20.36 0.44 2.40
C VAL A 119 21.80 0.13 2.81
N LEU A 120 22.36 0.87 3.76
CA LEU A 120 23.69 0.60 4.31
C LEU A 120 23.76 -0.77 4.98
N GLN A 121 22.70 -1.19 5.70
CA GLN A 121 22.63 -2.54 6.27
C GLN A 121 22.62 -3.62 5.19
N ILE A 122 21.87 -3.44 4.09
CA ILE A 122 21.88 -4.38 2.97
C ILE A 122 23.27 -4.48 2.35
N MET A 123 23.93 -3.35 2.11
CA MET A 123 25.27 -3.31 1.55
C MET A 123 26.25 -4.07 2.43
N ASN A 124 26.22 -3.81 3.74
CA ASN A 124 27.07 -4.51 4.70
C ASN A 124 26.80 -6.03 4.75
N ASN A 125 25.52 -6.44 4.67
CA ASN A 125 25.13 -7.84 4.63
C ASN A 125 25.42 -8.52 3.29
N SER A 126 25.71 -7.74 2.24
CA SER A 126 26.09 -8.23 0.91
C SER A 126 27.61 -8.16 0.71
N ASP A 127 28.37 -8.09 1.81
CA ASP A 127 29.82 -7.98 1.85
C ASP A 127 30.39 -6.77 1.09
N VAL A 128 29.58 -5.71 0.92
CA VAL A 128 30.02 -4.44 0.36
C VAL A 128 30.54 -3.55 1.49
N ILE A 129 31.81 -3.17 1.41
CA ILE A 129 32.46 -2.31 2.41
C ILE A 129 31.85 -0.90 2.35
N VAL A 130 31.17 -0.50 3.42
CA VAL A 130 30.55 0.82 3.53
C VAL A 130 31.59 1.84 4.03
N GLY A 131 31.95 2.79 3.16
CA GLY A 131 32.86 3.89 3.49
C GLY A 131 32.19 5.00 4.30
N ARG A 132 33.01 5.85 4.94
CA ARG A 132 32.55 7.01 5.72
C ARG A 132 31.68 7.98 4.91
N GLN A 133 32.00 8.15 3.62
CA GLN A 133 31.25 9.03 2.72
C GLN A 133 29.82 8.52 2.47
N SER A 134 29.66 7.21 2.28
CA SER A 134 28.35 6.57 2.10
C SER A 134 27.47 6.75 3.34
N LYS A 135 28.06 6.64 4.53
CA LYS A 135 27.36 6.91 5.80
C LYS A 135 26.91 8.36 5.92
N SER A 136 27.84 9.30 5.72
CA SER A 136 27.54 10.74 5.75
C SER A 136 26.43 11.13 4.77
N PHE A 137 26.46 10.57 3.55
CA PHE A 137 25.41 10.76 2.56
C PHE A 137 24.05 10.23 3.04
N ALA A 138 24.01 9.00 3.56
CA ALA A 138 22.78 8.38 4.06
C ALA A 138 22.17 9.19 5.22
N ASP A 139 23.00 9.60 6.18
CA ASP A 139 22.57 10.39 7.34
C ASP A 139 21.95 11.72 6.88
N LYS A 140 22.59 12.43 5.94
CA LYS A 140 22.07 13.67 5.37
C LYS A 140 20.74 13.47 4.64
N MET A 141 20.62 12.41 3.83
CA MET A 141 19.38 12.12 3.10
C MET A 141 18.23 11.76 4.05
N ASP A 142 18.53 11.01 5.10
CA ASP A 142 17.54 10.61 6.10
C ASP A 142 17.12 11.78 6.98
N GLU A 143 18.04 12.68 7.35
CA GLU A 143 17.72 13.94 8.04
C GLU A 143 16.80 14.83 7.21
N GLN A 144 17.08 14.98 5.91
CA GLN A 144 16.21 15.71 4.98
C GLN A 144 14.83 15.08 4.86
N ARG A 145 14.76 13.74 4.82
CA ARG A 145 13.49 12.98 4.81
C ARG A 145 12.67 13.30 6.05
N VAL A 146 13.26 13.16 7.25
CA VAL A 146 12.59 13.42 8.52
C VAL A 146 12.14 14.88 8.62
N THR A 147 12.99 15.83 8.21
CA THR A 147 12.66 17.25 8.20
C THR A 147 11.47 17.56 7.30
N ARG A 148 11.43 16.98 6.09
CA ARG A 148 10.31 17.14 5.14
C ARG A 148 9.01 16.57 5.70
N GLU A 149 9.05 15.39 6.30
CA GLU A 149 7.86 14.77 6.89
C GLU A 149 7.38 15.53 8.13
N ASN A 150 8.28 16.01 9.00
CA ASN A 150 7.93 16.87 10.13
C ASN A 150 7.28 18.19 9.68
N ARG A 151 7.74 18.78 8.57
CA ARG A 151 7.10 19.95 7.96
C ARG A 151 5.71 19.62 7.41
N ARG A 152 5.53 18.45 6.79
CA ARG A 152 4.23 18.01 6.27
C ARG A 152 3.24 17.74 7.39
N SER A 153 3.67 17.05 8.43
CA SER A 153 2.84 16.71 9.59
C SER A 153 2.44 17.96 10.36
N SER A 154 3.37 18.90 10.58
CA SER A 154 3.07 20.17 11.27
C SER A 154 2.02 20.99 10.53
N LEU A 155 2.07 21.09 9.20
CA LEU A 155 1.06 21.82 8.41
C LEU A 155 -0.33 21.17 8.42
N ALA A 156 -0.37 19.85 8.61
CA ALA A 156 -1.59 19.04 8.59
C ALA A 156 -2.27 18.91 9.97
N THR A 157 -1.62 19.33 11.06
CA THR A 157 -2.20 19.24 12.41
C THR A 157 -3.48 20.08 12.53
N LYS A 158 -4.33 19.71 13.49
CA LYS A 158 -5.54 20.48 13.82
C LYS A 158 -5.17 21.86 14.35
N GLU A 159 -4.11 21.95 15.13
CA GLU A 159 -3.57 23.21 15.67
C GLU A 159 -3.11 24.13 14.55
N ALA A 160 -2.37 23.64 13.56
CA ALA A 160 -1.97 24.45 12.41
C ALA A 160 -3.16 24.90 11.55
N ARG A 161 -4.24 24.11 11.50
CA ARG A 161 -5.51 24.53 10.88
C ARG A 161 -6.21 25.62 11.69
N GLN A 162 -6.29 25.49 13.01
CA GLN A 162 -6.90 26.47 13.91
C GLN A 162 -6.12 27.79 13.90
N ALA A 163 -4.78 27.74 13.92
CA ALA A 163 -3.94 28.92 13.83
C ALA A 163 -4.14 29.68 12.51
N ARG A 164 -4.27 28.98 11.38
CA ARG A 164 -4.60 29.61 10.09
C ARG A 164 -5.99 30.25 10.09
N GLN A 165 -6.97 29.61 10.74
CA GLN A 165 -8.32 30.16 10.89
C GLN A 165 -8.27 31.44 11.73
N GLN A 166 -7.59 31.41 12.88
CA GLN A 166 -7.43 32.57 13.76
C GLN A 166 -6.73 33.73 13.06
N GLN A 167 -5.63 33.48 12.34
CA GLN A 167 -4.94 34.51 11.56
C GLN A 167 -5.82 35.12 10.47
N LEU A 168 -6.68 34.32 9.84
CA LEU A 168 -7.64 34.83 8.86
C LEU A 168 -8.72 35.69 9.54
N THR A 169 -9.23 35.25 10.69
CA THR A 169 -10.19 36.00 11.49
C THR A 169 -9.60 37.33 11.97
N GLU A 170 -8.40 37.34 12.56
CA GLU A 170 -7.69 38.56 12.98
C GLU A 170 -7.45 39.51 11.81
N LYS A 171 -7.08 38.98 10.64
CA LYS A 171 -6.90 39.78 9.43
C LYS A 171 -8.22 40.41 8.94
N ASN A 172 -9.32 39.66 9.01
CA ASN A 172 -10.63 40.18 8.66
C ASN A 172 -11.11 41.23 9.67
N GLU A 173 -10.94 40.99 10.97
CA GLU A 173 -11.24 41.97 12.02
C GLU A 173 -10.43 43.27 11.84
N PHE A 174 -9.16 43.16 11.44
CA PHE A 174 -8.35 44.32 11.08
C PHE A 174 -8.93 45.09 9.89
N TYR A 175 -9.33 44.40 8.81
CA TYR A 175 -9.96 45.05 7.67
C TYR A 175 -11.29 45.71 8.03
N GLU A 176 -12.15 45.02 8.77
CA GLU A 176 -13.43 45.56 9.25
C GLU A 176 -13.23 46.82 10.10
N ALA A 177 -12.22 46.85 10.98
CA ALA A 177 -11.89 48.05 11.74
C ALA A 177 -11.41 49.22 10.85
N THR A 178 -10.61 48.93 9.82
CA THR A 178 -10.14 49.97 8.88
C THR A 178 -11.22 50.48 7.93
N GLU A 179 -12.10 49.59 7.45
CA GLU A 179 -13.21 49.95 6.54
C GLU A 179 -14.37 50.60 7.29
N GLY A 180 -14.66 50.18 8.53
CA GLY A 180 -15.65 50.81 9.40
C GLY A 180 -15.31 52.26 9.79
N LEU A 181 -14.02 52.62 9.81
CA LEU A 181 -13.57 54.01 9.95
C LEU A 181 -13.76 54.83 8.65
N LEU A 182 -13.71 54.18 7.49
CA LEU A 182 -13.84 54.83 6.17
C LEU A 182 -15.32 55.07 5.78
N TYR A 183 -16.24 54.22 6.25
CA TYR A 183 -17.69 54.33 6.05
C TYR A 183 -18.43 54.79 7.32
N GLY A 184 -17.88 55.78 8.04
CA GLY A 184 -18.57 56.44 9.14
C GLY A 184 -19.91 57.09 8.72
N ALA A 185 -20.82 57.27 9.69
CA ALA A 185 -22.20 57.76 9.50
C ALA A 185 -22.25 58.86 8.44
N GLY A 186 -22.91 58.55 7.31
CA GLY A 186 -22.90 59.37 6.12
C GLY A 186 -23.26 60.82 6.41
N ILE A 187 -22.43 61.74 5.93
CA ILE A 187 -22.88 63.10 5.67
C ILE A 187 -23.78 62.97 4.44
N ALA A 188 -25.06 62.69 4.67
CA ALA A 188 -26.09 62.87 3.67
C ALA A 188 -26.29 64.38 3.55
N ASP A 189 -25.87 64.94 2.42
CA ASP A 189 -26.17 66.32 1.98
C ASP A 189 -27.52 66.34 1.24
#